data_AF-A0A7C2ZNZ1-F1
#
_entry.id   AF-A0A7C2ZNZ1-F1
#
_cell.length_a   1.000
_cell.length_b   1.000
_cell.length_c   1.000
_cell.angle_alpha   90.00
_cell.angle_beta   90.00
_cell.angle_gamma   90.00
#
_symmetry.space_group_name_H-M   'P 1'
#
loop_
_entity.id
_entity.type
_entity.pdbx_description
1 polymer ?
#
loop_
_entity_poly.entity_id
_entity_poly.type
_entity_poly.pdbx_seq_one_letter_code
_entity_poly.pdbx_strand_id
1 'polypeptide(L)' 'LGNAKVFVKLEFVNPTGSHKDRIALYMIKDAIQRYGLKPGDVIVEASSGNTAISVAFVAQQLSLKPMSEV' A
#
# COMPACT_ATOMS: atom_id res chain seq x y z
N LEU A 1 -12.55 -4.51 40.22
CA LEU A 1 -12.10 -4.85 38.85
C LEU A 1 -12.59 -3.74 37.93
N GLY A 2 -11.69 -3.02 37.26
CA GLY A 2 -12.02 -1.79 36.52
C GLY A 2 -12.74 -2.07 35.20
N ASN A 3 -13.87 -1.39 34.98
CA ASN A 3 -14.62 -1.42 33.73
C ASN A 3 -14.01 -0.42 32.73
N ALA A 4 -12.95 -0.83 32.02
CA ALA A 4 -12.38 -0.03 30.93
C ALA A 4 -13.04 -0.40 29.59
N LYS A 5 -13.44 0.60 28.81
CA LYS A 5 -13.93 0.39 27.43
C LYS A 5 -12.73 0.23 26.51
N VAL A 6 -12.65 -0.90 25.82
CA VAL A 6 -11.66 -1.17 24.77
C VAL A 6 -12.35 -1.09 23.42
N PHE A 7 -11.80 -0.32 22.50
CA PHE A 7 -12.29 -0.19 21.13
C PHE A 7 -11.25 -0.73 20.16
N VAL A 8 -11.72 -1.32 19.06
CA VAL A 8 -10.84 -1.86 18.00
C VAL A 8 -11.15 -1.16 16.70
N LYS A 9 -10.10 -0.77 15.97
CA LYS A 9 -10.20 -0.23 14.61
C LYS A 9 -9.87 -1.34 13.61
N LEU A 10 -10.87 -1.77 12.85
CA LEU A 10 -10.76 -2.93 11.97
C LEU A 10 -10.12 -2.53 10.63
N GLU A 11 -8.78 -2.45 10.60
CA GLU A 11 -8.03 -2.07 9.38
C GLU A 11 -7.94 -3.18 8.32
N PHE A 12 -8.45 -4.38 8.59
CA PHE A 12 -8.48 -5.45 7.58
C PHE A 12 -9.56 -5.23 6.51
N VAL A 13 -10.43 -4.23 6.67
CA VAL A 13 -11.46 -3.89 5.67
C VAL A 13 -10.92 -3.09 4.48
N ASN A 14 -9.63 -2.76 4.46
CA ASN A 14 -8.98 -2.17 3.29
C ASN A 14 -8.80 -3.22 2.17
N PRO A 15 -8.65 -2.81 0.90
CA PRO A 15 -8.67 -3.71 -0.27
C PRO A 15 -7.77 -4.95 -0.20
N THR A 16 -6.58 -4.86 0.39
CA THR A 16 -5.66 -6.00 0.52
C THR A 16 -5.62 -6.60 1.92
N GLY A 17 -6.61 -6.29 2.78
CA GLY A 17 -6.73 -6.88 4.10
C GLY A 17 -5.86 -6.24 5.18
N SER A 18 -5.27 -5.06 4.96
CA SER A 18 -4.46 -4.41 5.99
C SER A 18 -4.38 -2.88 5.88
N HIS A 19 -3.94 -2.22 6.96
CA HIS A 19 -3.71 -0.76 6.96
C HIS A 19 -2.63 -0.29 5.98
N LYS A 20 -1.84 -1.20 5.39
CA LYS A 20 -0.73 -0.84 4.49
C LYS A 20 -1.22 -0.25 3.17
N ASP A 21 -2.47 -0.49 2.78
CA ASP A 21 -3.09 0.15 1.60
C ASP A 21 -3.05 1.66 1.67
N ARG A 22 -3.25 2.22 2.88
CA ARG A 22 -3.23 3.67 3.10
C ARG A 22 -1.86 4.26 2.79
N ILE A 23 -0.80 3.62 3.29
CA ILE A 23 0.56 4.13 3.10
C ILE A 23 1.05 3.89 1.67
N ALA A 24 0.70 2.75 1.06
CA ALA A 24 1.05 2.46 -0.33
C ALA A 24 0.42 3.49 -1.28
N LEU A 25 -0.87 3.78 -1.11
CA LEU A 25 -1.57 4.81 -1.89
C LEU A 25 -0.94 6.19 -1.73
N TYR A 26 -0.61 6.58 -0.49
CA TYR A 26 0.01 7.86 -0.22
C TYR A 26 1.40 7.97 -0.87
N MET A 27 2.29 7.00 -0.63
CA MET A 27 3.66 7.03 -1.13
C MET A 27 3.71 7.04 -2.66
N ILE A 28 2.89 6.23 -3.32
CA ILE A 28 2.90 6.14 -4.78
C ILE A 28 2.35 7.43 -5.41
N LYS A 29 1.26 8.00 -4.87
CA LYS A 29 0.73 9.28 -5.35
C LYS A 29 1.72 10.43 -5.15
N ASP A 30 2.37 10.47 -3.99
CA ASP A 30 3.40 11.47 -3.71
C ASP A 30 4.58 11.34 -4.67
N ALA A 31 5.02 10.11 -4.98
CA ALA A 31 6.08 9.86 -5.95
C ALA A 31 5.69 10.26 -7.37
N ILE A 32 4.45 9.99 -7.81
CA ILE A 32 3.92 10.48 -9.10
C ILE A 32 3.99 12.01 -9.15
N GLN A 33 3.56 12.69 -8.09
CA GLN A 33 3.52 14.15 -8.05
C GLN A 33 4.91 14.79 -7.99
N ARG A 34 5.82 14.25 -7.16
CA ARG A 34 7.15 14.86 -6.91
C ARG A 34 8.18 14.48 -7.95
N TYR A 35 8.12 13.25 -8.46
CA TYR A 35 9.15 12.68 -9.33
C TYR A 35 8.65 12.39 -10.74
N GLY A 36 7.36 12.64 -11.02
CA GLY A 36 6.81 12.54 -12.37
C GLY A 36 6.75 11.11 -12.90
N LEU A 37 6.49 10.12 -12.02
CA LEU A 37 6.28 8.74 -12.43
C LEU A 37 5.17 8.64 -13.48
N LYS A 38 5.41 7.86 -14.51
CA LYS A 38 4.54 7.70 -15.67
C LYS A 38 3.92 6.31 -15.69
N PRO A 39 2.76 6.15 -16.36
CA PRO A 39 2.21 4.83 -16.61
C PRO A 39 3.26 3.88 -17.21
N GLY A 40 3.35 2.67 -16.64
CA GLY A 40 4.33 1.67 -17.02
C GLY A 40 5.67 1.72 -16.26
N ASP A 41 5.96 2.80 -15.52
CA ASP A 41 7.15 2.86 -14.67
C ASP A 41 7.12 1.75 -13.61
N VAL A 42 8.31 1.24 -13.28
CA VAL A 42 8.46 0.09 -12.37
C VAL A 42 8.56 0.57 -10.93
N ILE A 43 7.79 -0.07 -10.04
CA ILE A 43 7.91 0.09 -8.58
C ILE A 43 8.56 -1.15 -7.98
N VAL A 44 9.52 -0.90 -7.08
CA VAL A 44 10.21 -1.91 -6.28
C VAL A 44 9.93 -1.64 -4.80
N GLU A 45 9.58 -2.70 -4.08
CA GLU A 45 9.39 -2.69 -2.62
C GLU A 45 10.02 -3.95 -2.04
N ALA A 46 10.88 -3.79 -1.04
CA ALA A 46 11.64 -4.88 -0.43
C ALA A 46 10.95 -5.34 0.85
N SER A 47 9.86 -6.09 0.69
CA SER A 47 9.09 -6.63 1.81
C SER A 47 8.56 -8.03 1.50
N SER A 48 8.42 -8.87 2.53
CA SER A 48 7.76 -10.17 2.46
C SER A 48 6.32 -10.15 3.00
N GLY A 49 5.83 -8.98 3.44
CA GLY A 49 4.56 -8.86 4.16
C GLY A 49 3.53 -7.96 3.47
N ASN A 50 2.59 -7.46 4.27
CA ASN A 50 1.44 -6.67 3.79
C ASN A 50 1.83 -5.44 2.97
N THR A 51 2.99 -4.83 3.20
CA THR A 51 3.46 -3.70 2.39
C THR A 51 3.67 -4.11 0.94
N ALA A 52 4.28 -5.27 0.66
CA ALA A 52 4.50 -5.76 -0.70
C ALA A 52 3.17 -5.98 -1.43
N ILE A 53 2.19 -6.59 -0.76
CA ILE A 53 0.86 -6.83 -1.31
C ILE A 53 0.14 -5.50 -1.61
N SER A 54 0.12 -4.56 -0.66
CA SER A 54 -0.49 -3.24 -0.82
C SER A 54 0.17 -2.42 -1.93
N VAL A 55 1.51 -2.42 -2.01
CA VAL A 55 2.25 -1.74 -3.08
C VAL A 55 1.96 -2.36 -4.43
N ALA A 56 1.96 -3.69 -4.54
CA ALA A 56 1.65 -4.37 -5.79
C ALA A 56 0.22 -4.05 -6.29
N PHE A 57 -0.76 -4.07 -5.38
CA PHE A 57 -2.14 -3.72 -5.67
C PHE A 57 -2.27 -2.26 -6.13
N VAL A 58 -1.75 -1.31 -5.34
CA VAL A 58 -1.87 0.12 -5.64
C VAL A 58 -1.11 0.49 -6.92
N ALA A 59 0.08 -0.08 -7.16
CA ALA A 59 0.84 0.16 -8.38
C ALA A 59 0.01 -0.17 -9.62
N GLN A 60 -0.62 -1.36 -9.65
CA GLN A 60 -1.50 -1.73 -10.77
C GLN A 60 -2.72 -0.79 -10.90
N GLN A 61 -3.36 -0.42 -9.79
CA GLN A 61 -4.51 0.52 -9.81
C GLN A 61 -4.13 1.91 -10.36
N LEU A 62 -2.86 2.31 -10.26
CA LEU A 62 -2.33 3.58 -10.76
C LEU A 62 -1.56 3.42 -12.08
N SER A 63 -1.74 2.29 -12.78
CA SER A 63 -1.10 1.99 -14.07
C SER A 63 0.43 1.93 -14.03
N LEU A 64 1.02 1.64 -12.87
CA LEU A 64 2.44 1.36 -12.69
C LEU A 64 2.68 -0.15 -12.70
N LYS A 65 3.92 -0.55 -12.96
CA LYS A 65 4.31 -1.96 -12.99
C LYS A 65 4.97 -2.36 -11.67
N PRO A 66 4.33 -3.18 -10.82
CA PRO A 66 5.05 -3.78 -9.71
C PRO A 66 6.10 -4.77 -10.26
N MET A 67 7.30 -4.75 -9.71
CA MET A 67 8.33 -5.72 -10.06
C MET A 67 7.86 -7.12 -9.63
N SER A 68 7.68 -8.01 -10.61
CA SER A 68 7.20 -9.39 -10.42
C SER A 68 8.33 -10.42 -10.35
N GLU A 69 9.56 -10.04 -10.74
CA GLU A 69 10.74 -10.89 -10.78
C GLU A 69 11.93 -10.10 -10.23
N VAL A 70 12.65 -10.71 -9.29
CA VAL A 70 14.00 -10.33 -8.84
C VAL A 70 14.95 -11.45 -9.23
#